data_AF-A0A7K9DPD3-F1
#
_entry.id   AF-A0A7K9DPD3-F1
#
_cell.length_a   1.000
_cell.length_b   1.000
_cell.length_c   1.000
_cell.angle_alpha   90.00
_cell.angle_beta   90.00
_cell.angle_gamma   90.00
#
_symmetry.space_group_name_H-M   'P 1'
#
loop_
_entity.id
_entity.type
_entity.pdbx_description
1 polymer ?
#
loop_
_entity_poly.entity_id
_entity_poly.type
_entity_poly.pdbx_seq_one_letter_code
_entity_poly.pdbx_strand_id
1 'polypeptide(L)'
;MRAVSADGKEMTVQDVLDWLQRTYGWTVTVLLHGYTILYNSEEDEEPRTRQLAQRLSEILNDAGEPRQRELELTYVCEGEDAEAQEASPLLICSLP
;
A
#
# COMPACT_ATOMS: atom_id res chain seq x y z
N MET A 1 -1.23 9.93 6.64
CA MET A 1 -1.89 10.47 5.42
C MET A 1 -3.36 10.10 5.44
N ARG A 2 -4.24 10.85 4.76
CA ARG A 2 -5.62 10.38 4.52
C ARG A 2 -5.60 9.53 3.26
N ALA A 3 -6.13 8.32 3.32
CA ALA A 3 -6.27 7.42 2.17
C ALA A 3 -7.46 7.83 1.30
N VAL A 4 -7.47 9.11 0.94
CA VAL A 4 -8.52 9.74 0.15
C VAL A 4 -7.83 10.36 -1.06
N SER A 5 -8.26 9.95 -2.26
CA SER A 5 -7.75 10.48 -3.52
C SER A 5 -8.10 11.95 -3.68
N ALA A 6 -7.51 12.62 -4.68
CA ALA A 6 -7.81 14.01 -4.98
C ALA A 6 -9.31 14.28 -5.21
N ASP A 7 -10.05 13.25 -5.66
CA ASP A 7 -11.49 13.28 -5.93
C ASP A 7 -12.36 12.91 -4.71
N GLY A 8 -11.78 12.76 -3.52
CA GLY A 8 -12.54 12.44 -2.31
C GLY A 8 -12.96 10.97 -2.18
N LYS A 9 -12.50 10.09 -3.07
CA LYS A 9 -12.75 8.65 -3.00
C LYS A 9 -11.67 7.96 -2.18
N GLU A 10 -11.95 6.76 -1.67
CA GLU A 10 -10.90 5.94 -1.07
C GLU A 10 -9.80 5.67 -2.10
N MET A 11 -8.55 5.78 -1.66
CA MET A 11 -7.38 5.48 -2.48
C MET A 11 -7.31 4.00 -2.87
N THR A 12 -6.88 3.77 -4.10
CA THR A 12 -6.42 2.47 -4.58
C THR A 12 -4.99 2.20 -4.10
N VAL A 13 -4.54 0.96 -4.27
CA VAL A 13 -3.11 0.62 -4.07
C VAL A 13 -2.23 1.50 -4.95
N GLN A 14 -2.60 1.69 -6.23
CA GLN A 14 -1.85 2.55 -7.13
C GLN A 14 -1.74 3.99 -6.63
N ASP A 15 -2.82 4.58 -6.10
CA ASP A 15 -2.78 5.93 -5.55
C ASP A 15 -1.78 6.07 -4.38
N VAL A 16 -1.66 5.04 -3.54
CA VAL A 16 -0.71 5.02 -2.42
C VAL A 16 0.72 4.96 -2.94
N LEU A 17 1.00 4.09 -3.91
CA LEU A 17 2.33 3.96 -4.53
C LEU A 17 2.74 5.26 -5.24
N ASP A 18 1.84 5.83 -6.03
CA ASP A 18 2.03 7.13 -6.68
C ASP A 18 2.32 8.24 -5.66
N TRP A 19 1.60 8.24 -4.53
CA TRP A 19 1.81 9.22 -3.47
C TRP A 19 3.18 9.06 -2.81
N LEU A 20 3.62 7.83 -2.51
CA LEU A 20 4.95 7.55 -1.96
C LEU A 20 6.05 7.99 -2.93
N GLN A 21 5.89 7.68 -4.21
CA GLN A 21 6.85 8.09 -5.24
C GLN A 21 6.89 9.61 -5.41
N ARG A 22 5.74 10.30 -5.43
CA ARG A 22 5.70 11.77 -5.58
C ARG A 22 6.21 12.49 -4.34
N THR A 23 5.97 11.95 -3.15
CA THR A 23 6.30 12.61 -1.88
C THR A 23 7.76 12.39 -1.49
N TYR A 24 8.26 11.16 -1.66
CA TYR A 24 9.59 10.75 -1.18
C TYR A 24 10.54 10.31 -2.30
N GLY A 25 10.06 10.15 -3.53
CA GLY A 25 10.87 9.62 -4.63
C GLY A 25 11.09 8.10 -4.54
N TRP A 26 10.34 7.41 -3.68
CA TRP A 26 10.52 5.98 -3.41
C TRP A 26 9.74 5.11 -4.38
N THR A 27 10.44 4.12 -4.95
CA THR A 27 9.83 3.05 -5.74
C THR A 27 9.56 1.87 -4.81
N VAL A 28 8.29 1.69 -4.43
CA VAL A 28 7.88 0.57 -3.57
C VAL A 28 7.71 -0.69 -4.40
N THR A 29 8.35 -1.78 -3.96
CA THR A 29 8.25 -3.12 -4.56
C THR A 29 7.23 -3.99 -3.84
N VAL A 30 7.08 -3.83 -2.52
CA VAL A 30 6.09 -4.56 -1.72
C VAL A 30 5.35 -3.61 -0.79
N LEU A 31 4.01 -3.70 -0.73
CA LEU A 31 3.16 -2.96 0.20
C LEU A 31 2.31 -3.92 1.01
N LEU A 32 2.25 -3.70 2.32
CA LEU A 32 1.67 -4.62 3.29
C LEU A 32 0.80 -3.87 4.30
N HIS A 33 -0.19 -4.57 4.85
CA HIS A 33 -0.88 -4.20 6.09
C HIS A 33 -0.80 -5.39 7.05
N GLY A 34 -0.03 -5.27 8.13
CA GLY A 34 0.27 -6.41 9.00
C GLY A 34 0.96 -7.54 8.22
N TYR A 35 0.23 -8.65 8.02
CA TYR A 35 0.68 -9.80 7.22
C TYR A 35 0.01 -9.88 5.83
N THR A 36 -0.91 -8.97 5.53
CA THR A 36 -1.66 -8.95 4.27
C THR A 36 -0.88 -8.21 3.20
N ILE A 37 -0.59 -8.88 2.08
CA ILE A 37 0.05 -8.26 0.92
C ILE A 37 -1.00 -7.46 0.14
N LEU A 38 -0.76 -6.15 0.02
CA LEU A 38 -1.59 -5.24 -0.78
C LEU A 38 -1.03 -5.07 -2.19
N TYR A 39 0.29 -5.15 -2.32
CA TYR A 39 1.00 -5.06 -3.59
C TYR A 39 2.30 -5.85 -3.53
N ASN A 40 2.61 -6.54 -4.62
CA ASN A 40 3.95 -7.06 -4.86
C ASN A 40 4.32 -6.86 -6.34
N SER A 41 5.41 -6.16 -6.61
CA SER A 41 5.92 -5.89 -7.95
C SER A 41 6.40 -7.15 -8.67
N GLU A 42 6.76 -8.19 -7.92
CA GLU A 42 7.21 -9.49 -8.44
C GLU A 42 6.04 -10.40 -8.85
N GLU A 43 4.78 -10.02 -8.57
CA GLU A 43 3.62 -10.75 -9.07
C GLU A 43 3.52 -10.69 -10.60
N ASP A 44 2.92 -11.73 -11.18
CA ASP A 44 2.57 -11.73 -12.61
C ASP A 44 1.72 -10.51 -12.99
N GLU A 45 1.75 -10.12 -14.27
CA GLU A 45 1.14 -8.87 -14.73
C GLU A 45 -0.37 -8.78 -14.45
N GLU A 46 -1.11 -9.87 -14.63
CA GLU A 46 -2.55 -9.92 -14.39
C GLU A 46 -2.91 -9.73 -12.90
N PRO A 47 -2.38 -10.52 -11.94
CA PRO A 47 -2.65 -10.31 -10.52
C PRO A 47 -2.12 -8.95 -10.02
N ARG A 48 -0.95 -8.50 -10.50
CA ARG A 48 -0.40 -7.18 -10.16
C ARG A 48 -1.32 -6.05 -10.59
N THR A 49 -1.85 -6.11 -11.82
CA THR A 49 -2.78 -5.09 -12.35
C THR A 49 -4.07 -5.05 -11.54
N ARG A 50 -4.55 -6.22 -11.10
CA ARG A 50 -5.72 -6.30 -10.21
C ARG A 50 -5.45 -5.65 -8.86
N GLN A 51 -4.33 -5.97 -8.22
CA GLN A 51 -3.94 -5.37 -6.92
C GLN A 51 -3.88 -3.85 -7.02
N LEU A 52 -3.23 -3.33 -8.07
CA LEU A 52 -3.07 -1.88 -8.30
C LEU A 52 -4.42 -1.15 -8.37
N ALA A 53 -5.42 -1.75 -9.01
CA ALA A 53 -6.73 -1.15 -9.20
C ALA A 53 -7.67 -1.30 -7.99
N GLN A 54 -7.36 -2.18 -7.05
CA GLN A 54 -8.21 -2.45 -5.89
C GLN A 54 -8.08 -1.34 -4.83
N ARG A 55 -9.20 -1.10 -4.13
CA ARG A 55 -9.20 -0.23 -2.94
C ARG A 55 -8.57 -0.97 -1.77
N LEU A 56 -7.89 -0.23 -0.89
CA LEU A 56 -7.26 -0.81 0.30
C LEU A 56 -8.26 -1.63 1.13
N SER A 57 -9.46 -1.10 1.35
CA SER A 57 -10.50 -1.79 2.10
C SER A 57 -11.03 -3.05 1.40
N GLU A 58 -11.03 -3.12 0.07
CA GLU A 58 -11.47 -4.30 -0.66
C GLU A 58 -10.50 -5.46 -0.45
N ILE A 59 -9.20 -5.20 -0.59
CA ILE A 59 -8.16 -6.22 -0.37
C ILE A 59 -8.22 -6.75 1.06
N LEU A 60 -8.37 -5.84 2.04
CA LEU A 60 -8.47 -6.22 3.45
C LEU A 60 -9.74 -7.02 3.74
N ASN A 61 -10.89 -6.64 3.18
CA ASN A 61 -12.12 -7.41 3.32
C ASN A 61 -11.98 -8.81 2.71
N ASP A 62 -11.34 -8.92 1.53
CA ASP A 62 -11.09 -10.20 0.85
C ASP A 62 -10.12 -11.09 1.66
N ALA A 63 -9.16 -10.48 2.36
CA ALA A 63 -8.24 -11.15 3.28
C ALA A 63 -8.90 -11.54 4.62
N GLY A 64 -10.14 -11.11 4.88
CA GLY A 64 -10.85 -11.34 6.14
C GLY A 64 -10.38 -10.46 7.30
N GLU A 65 -9.63 -9.39 7.00
CA GLU A 65 -9.19 -8.42 8.00
C GLU A 65 -10.38 -7.58 8.50
N PRO A 66 -10.40 -7.22 9.80
CA PRO A 66 -11.45 -6.37 10.34
C PRO A 66 -11.38 -4.98 9.69
N ARG A 67 -12.54 -4.38 9.40
CA ARG A 67 -12.60 -3.00 8.89
C ARG A 67 -12.06 -2.03 9.93
N GLN A 68 -10.87 -1.52 9.68
CA GLN A 68 -10.23 -0.48 10.49
C GLN A 68 -10.31 0.86 9.75
N ARG A 69 -10.50 1.95 10.51
CA ARG A 69 -10.47 3.30 9.94
C ARG A 69 -9.06 3.80 9.71
N GLU A 70 -8.10 3.27 10.45
CA GLU A 70 -6.69 3.61 10.29
C GLU A 70 -5.95 2.32 9.96
N LEU A 71 -5.19 2.36 8.88
CA LEU A 71 -4.38 1.26 8.38
C LEU A 71 -2.92 1.59 8.62
N GLU A 72 -2.20 0.66 9.22
CA GLU A 72 -0.75 0.75 9.36
C GLU A 72 -0.08 0.04 8.20
N LEU A 73 0.41 0.81 7.23
CA LEU A 73 1.04 0.26 6.04
C LEU A 73 2.56 0.18 6.21
N THR A 74 3.09 -0.97 5.84
CA THR A 74 4.53 -1.25 5.75
C THR A 74 4.90 -1.42 4.28
N TYR A 75 6.10 -1.01 3.91
CA TYR A 75 6.55 -1.09 2.53
C TYR A 75 8.02 -1.48 2.45
N VAL A 76 8.40 -2.01 1.28
CA VAL A 76 9.79 -2.27 0.89
C VAL A 76 10.05 -1.49 -0.39
N CYS A 77 11.14 -0.72 -0.43
CA CYS A 77 11.54 -0.01 -1.65
C CYS A 77 12.62 -0.75 -2.44
N GLU A 78 12.71 -0.41 -3.72
CA GLU A 78 13.76 -0.87 -4.61
C GLU A 78 15.14 -0.47 -4.08
N GLY A 79 16.04 -1.45 -3.93
CA GLY A 79 17.40 -1.22 -3.47
C GLY A 79 17.57 -1.03 -1.95
N GLU A 80 16.50 -1.19 -1.14
CA GLU A 80 16.65 -1.33 0.31
C GLU A 80 17.12 -2.74 0.67
N ASP A 81 18.27 -2.84 1.34
CA ASP A 81 18.68 -4.06 2.04
C ASP A 81 17.68 -4.38 3.17
N ALA A 82 17.49 -5.66 3.49
CA ALA A 82 16.54 -6.09 4.53
C ALA A 82 16.78 -5.45 5.91
N GLU A 83 18.00 -4.96 6.18
CA GLU A 83 18.35 -4.23 7.40
C GLU A 83 17.84 -2.77 7.41
N ALA A 84 17.60 -2.17 6.23
CA ALA A 84 17.02 -0.83 6.11
C ALA A 84 15.50 -0.83 6.34
N GLN A 85 14.83 -1.96 6.08
CA GLN A 85 13.38 -2.12 6.28
C GLN A 85 12.94 -1.94 7.74
N GLU A 86 13.77 -2.32 8.72
CA GLU A 86 13.44 -2.16 10.13
C GLU A 86 13.42 -0.68 10.57
N ALA A 87 14.09 0.20 9.82
CA ALA A 87 14.14 1.64 10.06
C ALA A 87 13.12 2.45 9.24
N SER A 88 12.41 1.81 8.30
CA SER A 88 11.48 2.51 7.41
C SER A 88 10.22 2.95 8.16
N PRO A 89 9.82 4.23 8.08
CA PRO A 89 8.71 4.75 8.87
C PRO A 89 7.38 4.14 8.42
N LEU A 90 6.59 3.68 9.38
CA LEU A 90 5.23 3.18 9.14
C LEU A 90 4.35 4.28 8.51
N LEU A 91 3.56 3.88 7.52
CA LEU A 91 2.65 4.78 6.83
C LEU A 91 1.22 4.59 7.35
N ILE A 92 0.74 5.57 8.12
CA ILE A 92 -0.64 5.55 8.62
C ILE A 92 -1.61 6.10 7.58
N CYS A 93 -2.54 5.26 7.12
CA CYS A 93 -3.57 5.57 6.15
C CYS A 93 -4.95 5.61 6.80
N SER A 94 -5.57 6.78 6.89
CA SER A 94 -6.97 6.88 7.37
C SER A 94 -7.96 6.66 6.22
N LEU A 95 -8.75 5.59 6.29
CA LEU A 95 -9.86 5.33 5.37
C LEU A 95 -11.03 6.31 5.61
N PRO A 96 -11.79 6.67 4.56
CA PRO A 96 -12.96 7.54 4.67
C PRO A 96 -14.13 6.93 5.45
#